data_AF-W7B7U6-F1
#
_entry.id   AF-W7B7U6-F1
#
_cell.length_a   1.000
_cell.length_b   1.000
_cell.length_c   1.000
_cell.angle_alpha   90.00
_cell.angle_beta   90.00
_cell.angle_gamma   90.00
#
_symmetry.space_group_name_H-M   'P 1'
#
loop_
_entity.id
_entity.type
_entity.pdbx_description
1 polymer ?
#
loop_
_entity_poly.entity_id
_entity_poly.type
_entity_poly.pdbx_seq_one_letter_code
_entity_poly.pdbx_strand_id
1 'polypeptide(L)' 'MNKEDEVLARVRELYNKMAWLNKLKMEESLKGYTPSEVHCIEYMEENADSNVTILADSCYMTRGAISKMTKKLIKKRLN' A
#
# COMPACT_ATOMS: atom_id res chain seq x y z
N MET A 1 -5.44 -30.69 -0.01
CA MET A 1 -5.13 -29.35 -0.55
C MET A 1 -5.40 -29.44 -2.05
N ASN A 2 -6.29 -28.62 -2.60
CA ASN A 2 -6.52 -28.64 -4.06
C ASN A 2 -5.31 -27.99 -4.76
N LYS A 3 -5.21 -28.09 -6.10
CA LYS A 3 -4.08 -27.50 -6.84
C LYS A 3 -4.01 -25.97 -6.72
N GLU A 4 -5.15 -25.28 -6.58
CA GLU A 4 -5.22 -23.83 -6.38
C GLU A 4 -4.63 -23.44 -5.02
N ASP A 5 -4.97 -24.17 -3.96
CA ASP A 5 -4.42 -23.99 -2.62
C ASP A 5 -2.89 -24.17 -2.62
N GLU A 6 -2.38 -25.16 -3.38
CA GLU A 6 -0.94 -25.39 -3.51
C GLU A 6 -0.23 -24.23 -4.21
N VAL A 7 -0.80 -23.72 -5.30
CA VAL A 7 -0.27 -22.54 -6.01
C VAL A 7 -0.27 -21.32 -5.07
N LEU A 8 -1.36 -21.07 -4.36
CA LEU A 8 -1.46 -19.96 -3.42
C LEU A 8 -0.42 -20.09 -2.30
N ALA A 9 -0.19 -21.30 -1.77
CA ALA A 9 0.82 -21.55 -0.76
C ALA A 9 2.23 -21.23 -1.27
N ARG A 10 2.57 -21.67 -2.49
CA ARG A 10 3.89 -21.41 -3.10
C ARG A 10 4.11 -19.94 -3.45
N VAL A 11 3.08 -19.26 -3.94
CA VAL A 11 3.13 -17.81 -4.21
C VAL A 11 3.35 -17.03 -2.92
N ARG A 12 2.64 -17.37 -1.84
CA ARG A 12 2.85 -16.76 -0.51
C ARG A 12 4.26 -17.00 0.01
N GLU A 13 4.79 -18.21 -0.17
CA GLU A 13 6.16 -18.54 0.22
C GLU A 13 7.19 -17.66 -0.51
N LEU A 14 7.04 -17.53 -1.84
CA LEU A 14 7.91 -16.69 -2.66
C LEU A 14 7.82 -15.22 -2.25
N TYR A 15 6.61 -14.69 -2.12
CA TYR A 15 6.36 -13.31 -1.69
C TYR A 15 7.02 -13.01 -0.34
N ASN A 16 6.87 -13.90 0.64
CA ASN A 16 7.47 -13.71 1.97
C ASN A 16 9.01 -13.65 1.90
N LYS A 17 9.64 -14.48 1.06
CA LYS A 17 11.10 -14.43 0.85
C LYS A 17 11.53 -13.11 0.22
N MET A 18 10.80 -12.65 -0.80
CA MET A 18 11.06 -11.35 -1.45
C MET A 18 10.88 -10.17 -0.48
N ALA A 19 9.81 -10.17 0.31
CA ALA A 19 9.56 -9.15 1.31
C ALA A 19 10.67 -9.11 2.38
N TRP A 20 11.12 -10.29 2.83
CA TRP A 20 12.21 -10.40 3.80
C TRP A 20 13.54 -9.87 3.25
N LEU A 21 13.92 -10.28 2.03
CA LEU A 21 15.17 -9.84 1.39
C LEU A 21 15.21 -8.32 1.18
N ASN A 22 14.08 -7.70 0.87
CA ASN A 22 13.99 -6.26 0.61
C ASN A 22 13.71 -5.42 1.86
N LYS A 23 13.43 -6.05 3.01
CA LYS A 23 12.91 -5.38 4.21
C LYS A 23 13.74 -4.17 4.62
N LEU A 24 15.04 -4.34 4.85
CA LEU A 24 15.90 -3.26 5.36
C LEU A 24 15.94 -2.07 4.40
N LYS A 25 16.08 -2.33 3.10
CA LYS A 25 16.07 -1.30 2.06
C LYS A 25 14.75 -0.54 2.02
N MET A 26 13.62 -1.25 2.14
CA MET A 26 12.29 -0.63 2.16
C MET A 26 12.05 0.18 3.42
N GLU A 27 12.44 -0.32 4.60
CA GLU A 27 12.30 0.39 5.87
C GLU A 27 13.10 1.70 5.89
N GLU A 28 14.29 1.70 5.30
CA GLU A 28 15.10 2.90 5.15
C GLU A 28 14.51 3.88 4.12
N SER A 29 14.18 3.40 2.92
CA SER A 29 13.68 4.25 1.82
C SER A 29 12.32 4.87 2.10
N LEU A 30 11.47 4.17 2.86
CA LEU A 30 10.08 4.57 3.16
C LEU A 30 9.93 5.04 4.60
N LYS A 31 11.04 5.37 5.27
CA LYS A 31 11.06 5.79 6.67
C LYS A 31 10.08 6.95 6.89
N GLY A 32 9.23 6.80 7.90
CA GLY A 32 8.22 7.80 8.25
C GLY A 32 6.89 7.66 7.51
N TYR A 33 6.75 6.69 6.60
CA TYR A 33 5.48 6.34 5.95
C TYR A 33 5.02 4.94 6.33
N THR A 34 3.71 4.75 6.47
CA THR A 34 3.13 3.41 6.64
C THR A 34 2.93 2.74 5.27
N PRO A 35 2.84 1.40 5.18
CA PRO A 35 2.56 0.73 3.91
C PRO A 35 1.29 1.24 3.22
N SER A 36 0.20 1.48 3.97
CA SER A 36 -1.04 2.03 3.40
C SER A 36 -0.87 3.46 2.87
N GLU A 37 -0.03 4.27 3.51
CA GLU A 37 0.32 5.61 3.02
C GLU A 37 1.10 5.51 1.71
N VAL A 38 2.07 4.61 1.61
CA VAL A 38 2.86 4.37 0.40
C VAL A 38 1.97 3.89 -0.75
N HIS A 39 1.13 2.89 -0.53
CA HIS A 39 0.18 2.40 -1.56
C HIS A 39 -0.79 3.48 -2.02
N CYS A 40 -1.29 4.31 -1.10
CA CYS A 40 -2.17 5.41 -1.46
C CYS A 40 -1.45 6.46 -2.31
N ILE A 41 -0.19 6.78 -2.01
CA ILE A 41 0.63 7.72 -2.79
C ILE A 41 0.90 7.16 -4.19
N GLU A 42 1.35 5.91 -4.28
CA GLU A 42 1.62 5.21 -5.54
C GLU A 42 0.38 5.21 -6.44
N TYR A 43 -0.78 4.84 -5.90
CA TYR A 43 -2.02 4.83 -6.67
C TYR A 43 -2.44 6.24 -7.13
N MET A 44 -2.28 7.27 -6.29
CA MET A 44 -2.59 8.66 -6.67
C MET A 44 -1.67 9.16 -7.80
N GLU A 45 -0.38 8.79 -7.78
CA GLU A 45 0.59 9.15 -8.81
C GLU A 45 0.21 8.50 -10.17
N GLU A 46 -0.18 7.22 -10.14
CA GLU A 46 -0.62 6.48 -11.34
C GLU A 46 -1.99 6.95 -11.86
N ASN A 47 -2.81 7.57 -11.00
CA ASN A 47 -4.20 7.94 -11.30
C ASN A 47 -4.52 9.37 -10.81
N ALA A 48 -3.91 10.38 -11.45
CA ALA A 48 -3.92 11.78 -11.00
C ALA A 48 -5.31 12.39 -10.74
N ASP A 49 -6.37 11.93 -11.42
CA ASP A 49 -7.74 12.44 -11.28
C ASP A 49 -8.60 11.66 -10.24
N SER A 50 -7.96 10.83 -9.41
CA SER A 50 -8.66 10.02 -8.41
C SER A 50 -9.33 10.86 -7.31
N ASN A 51 -10.61 10.61 -7.07
CA ASN A 51 -11.33 11.18 -5.92
C ASN A 51 -11.37 10.19 -4.74
N VAL A 52 -11.87 10.65 -3.58
CA VAL A 52 -11.93 9.85 -2.33
C VAL A 52 -12.68 8.52 -2.48
N THR A 53 -13.68 8.43 -3.36
CA THR A 53 -14.42 7.17 -3.58
C THR A 53 -13.55 6.16 -4.34
N ILE A 54 -12.90 6.60 -5.42
CA ILE A 54 -12.00 5.74 -6.22
C ILE A 54 -10.82 5.24 -5.36
N LEU A 55 -10.25 6.13 -4.55
CA LEU A 55 -9.16 5.78 -3.63
C LEU A 55 -9.61 4.79 -2.55
N ALA A 56 -10.84 4.95 -2.03
CA ALA A 56 -11.40 4.04 -1.03
C ALA A 56 -11.56 2.62 -1.58
N ASP A 57 -12.12 2.50 -2.78
CA ASP A 57 -12.31 1.22 -3.45
C ASP A 57 -10.96 0.56 -3.80
N SER A 58 -10.02 1.33 -4.33
CA SER A 58 -8.71 0.81 -4.78
C SER A 58 -7.79 0.42 -3.64
N CYS A 59 -7.86 1.14 -2.51
CA CYS A 59 -7.08 0.82 -1.31
C CYS A 59 -7.79 -0.19 -0.39
N TYR A 60 -9.00 -0.66 -0.72
CA TYR A 60 -9.84 -1.50 0.14
C TYR A 60 -10.08 -0.87 1.53
N MET A 61 -10.32 0.44 1.57
CA MET A 61 -10.52 1.22 2.80
C MET A 61 -11.85 1.96 2.77
N THR A 62 -12.30 2.45 3.92
CA THR A 62 -13.46 3.35 3.95
C THR A 62 -13.09 4.76 3.48
N ARG A 63 -14.06 5.48 2.90
CA ARG A 63 -13.89 6.89 2.51
C ARG A 63 -13.41 7.78 3.66
N GLY A 64 -13.85 7.50 4.88
CA GLY A 64 -13.40 8.20 6.09
C GLY A 64 -11.93 7.95 6.42
N ALA A 65 -11.47 6.70 6.30
CA ALA A 65 -10.07 6.35 6.49
C ALA A 65 -9.17 7.00 5.42
N ILE A 66 -9.56 6.95 4.14
CA ILE A 66 -8.85 7.66 3.06
C ILE A 66 -8.80 9.16 3.33
N SER A 67 -9.94 9.78 3.66
CA SER A 67 -10.00 11.22 3.94
C SER A 67 -9.07 11.63 5.09
N LYS A 68 -8.96 10.80 6.14
CA LYS A 68 -8.05 11.03 7.26
C LYS A 68 -6.59 10.87 6.82
N MET A 69 -6.30 9.83 6.04
CA MET A 69 -4.96 9.52 5.55
C MET A 69 -4.43 10.58 4.59
N THR A 70 -5.21 11.00 3.59
CA THR A 70 -4.81 12.02 2.62
C THR A 70 -4.55 13.37 3.30
N LYS A 71 -5.39 13.78 4.26
CA LYS A 71 -5.13 14.97 5.10
C LYS A 71 -3.80 14.87 5.87
N LYS A 72 -3.50 13.70 6.43
CA LYS A 72 -2.23 13.45 7.12
C LYS A 72 -1.04 13.53 6.15
N LEU A 73 -1.16 12.96 4.96
CA LEU A 73 -0.13 12.99 3.91
C LEU A 73 0.14 14.41 3.40
N ILE A 74 -0.91 15.20 3.16
CA ILE A 74 -0.78 16.62 2.80
C ILE A 74 -0.02 17.38 3.88
N LYS A 75 -0.37 17.16 5.16
CA LYS A 75 0.35 17.79 6.29
C LYS A 75 1.81 17.38 6.36
N LYS A 76 2.16 16.13 6.01
CA LYS A 76 3.56 15.66 5.94
C LYS A 76 4.36 16.33 4.82
N ARG A 77 3.75 16.66 3.68
CA ARG A 77 4.43 17.32 2.54
C ARG A 77 4.69 18.82 2.79
N LEU A 78 3.85 19.47 3.58
CA LEU A 78 3.92 20.92 3.85
C LEU A 78 4.90 21.30 4.98
N ASN A 79 5.50 20.31 5.64
CA ASN A 79 6.48 20.45 6.71
C ASN A 79 7.83 19.90 6.27
#